data_AF-A0AAV8ZK17-F1
#
_entry.id   AF-A0AAV8ZK17-F1
#
_cell.length_a   1.000
_cell.length_b   1.000
_cell.length_c   1.000
_cell.angle_alpha   90.00
_cell.angle_beta   90.00
_cell.angle_gamma   90.00
#
_symmetry.space_group_name_H-M   'P 1'
#
loop_
_entity.id
_entity.type
_entity.pdbx_description
1 polymer ?
#
loop_
_entity_poly.entity_id
_entity_poly.type
_entity_poly.pdbx_seq_one_letter_code
_entity_poly.pdbx_strand_id
1 'polypeptide(L)'
;MRTTKTSDIVSICSLICLLCNELVKPLHGKKGKRRSNDTKNREFLSAVASKLKTEINTICDILQKWTDLNAVQDIKNKFDTLNLNSSQNVFQNILNSYNIANKEIQIVLKTKIKLLNGLTG
;
A
#
# COMPACT_ATOMS: atom_id res chain seq x y z
N MET A 1 -10.40 -8.10 4.78
CA MET A 1 -11.32 -6.94 4.69
C MET A 1 -10.78 -5.65 5.32
N ARG A 2 -9.95 -5.69 6.38
CA ARG A 2 -9.30 -4.46 6.90
C ARG A 2 -8.12 -3.99 6.02
N THR A 3 -7.33 -4.91 5.48
CA THR A 3 -6.14 -4.62 4.65
C THR A 3 -6.45 -4.03 3.27
N THR A 4 -7.58 -4.41 2.66
CA THR A 4 -8.04 -3.82 1.40
C THR A 4 -8.35 -2.33 1.58
N LYS A 5 -9.08 -1.96 2.64
CA LYS A 5 -9.34 -0.55 2.98
C LYS A 5 -8.05 0.24 3.22
N THR A 6 -7.06 -0.35 3.89
CA THR A 6 -5.75 0.29 4.07
C THR A 6 -5.02 0.50 2.75
N SER A 7 -5.03 -0.48 1.84
CA SER A 7 -4.46 -0.35 0.49
C SER A 7 -5.15 0.75 -0.34
N ASP A 8 -6.47 0.90 -0.20
CA ASP A 8 -7.23 1.96 -0.87
C ASP A 8 -6.83 3.34 -0.35
N ILE A 9 -6.73 3.51 0.98
CA ILE A 9 -6.27 4.75 1.61
C ILE A 9 -4.85 5.10 1.14
N VAL A 10 -3.92 4.12 1.16
CA VAL A 10 -2.56 4.30 0.64
C VAL A 10 -2.58 4.75 -0.82
N SER A 11 -3.46 4.17 -1.64
CA SER A 11 -3.57 4.51 -3.05
C SER A 11 -4.06 5.93 -3.26
N ILE A 12 -5.04 6.38 -2.48
CA ILE A 12 -5.55 7.76 -2.49
C ILE A 12 -4.47 8.73 -2.02
N CYS A 13 -3.80 8.45 -0.90
CA CYS A 13 -2.70 9.28 -0.39
C CYS A 13 -1.56 9.41 -1.41
N SER A 14 -1.21 8.30 -2.08
CA SER A 14 -0.19 8.30 -3.13
C SER A 14 -0.60 9.17 -4.32
N LEU A 15 -1.87 9.11 -4.74
CA LEU A 15 -2.41 9.94 -5.81
C LEU A 15 -2.38 11.43 -5.43
N ILE A 16 -2.81 11.77 -4.21
CA ILE A 16 -2.75 13.15 -3.71
C ILE A 16 -1.31 13.67 -3.75
N CYS A 17 -0.33 12.87 -3.30
CA CYS A 17 1.08 13.26 -3.36
C CYS A 17 1.55 13.55 -4.80
N LEU A 18 1.13 12.71 -5.77
CA LEU A 18 1.46 12.92 -7.19
C LEU A 18 0.81 14.20 -7.74
N LEU A 19 -0.46 14.45 -7.43
CA LEU A 19 -1.16 15.66 -7.86
C LEU A 19 -0.53 16.92 -7.25
N CYS A 20 -0.20 16.89 -5.96
CA CYS A 20 0.53 17.98 -5.31
C CYS A 20 1.89 18.24 -5.98
N ASN A 21 2.60 17.19 -6.42
CA ASN A 21 3.86 17.35 -7.13
C ASN A 21 3.68 18.10 -8.46
N GLU A 22 2.66 17.75 -9.24
CA GLU A 22 2.35 18.44 -10.49
C GLU A 22 1.98 19.91 -10.27
N LEU A 23 1.32 20.24 -9.15
CA LEU A 23 0.99 21.63 -8.80
C LEU A 23 2.23 22.45 -8.40
N VAL A 24 3.26 21.82 -7.83
CA VAL A 24 4.52 22.50 -7.43
C VAL A 24 5.54 22.54 -8.57
N LYS A 25 5.33 21.80 -9.67
CA LYS A 25 6.16 21.95 -10.88
C LYS A 25 5.88 23.31 -11.52
N PRO A 26 6.91 24.09 -11.87
CA PRO A 26 6.71 25.37 -12.53
C PRO A 26 6.03 25.12 -13.89
N LEU A 27 4.87 25.75 -14.12
CA LEU A 27 4.25 25.85 -15.44
C LEU A 27 5.30 26.42 -16.39
N HIS A 28 5.73 25.62 -17.36
CA HIS A 28 6.65 26.03 -18.42
C HIS A 28 6.07 27.28 -19.13
N GLY A 29 6.46 28.50 -18.70
CA GLY A 29 5.97 29.69 -19.40
C GLY A 29 6.16 31.07 -18.77
N LYS A 30 6.22 31.25 -17.44
CA LYS A 30 6.35 32.62 -16.89
C LYS A 30 7.35 32.70 -15.74
N LYS A 31 8.48 33.37 -16.01
CA LYS A 31 9.47 33.82 -15.02
C LYS A 31 8.84 34.87 -14.09
N GLY A 32 7.99 34.43 -13.16
CA GLY A 32 7.41 35.24 -12.09
C GLY A 32 8.15 34.97 -10.78
N LYS A 33 8.54 36.03 -10.08
CA LYS A 33 9.34 36.03 -8.84
C LYS A 33 8.55 35.43 -7.66
N ARG A 34 8.43 34.11 -7.57
CA ARG A 34 8.05 33.35 -6.35
C ARG A 34 8.93 32.11 -6.27
N ARG A 35 10.07 32.19 -5.56
CA ARG A 35 11.05 31.08 -5.49
C ARG A 35 11.16 30.40 -4.13
N SER A 36 10.67 31.00 -3.03
CA SER A 36 10.89 30.44 -1.68
C SER A 36 9.80 29.47 -1.21
N ASN A 37 8.55 29.68 -1.58
CA ASN A 37 7.44 28.84 -1.11
C ASN A 37 7.37 27.50 -1.85
N ASP A 38 7.76 27.47 -3.13
CA ASP A 38 7.75 26.25 -3.94
C ASP A 38 8.78 25.24 -3.42
N THR A 39 9.94 25.70 -2.95
CA THR A 39 10.97 24.85 -2.34
C THR A 39 10.49 24.25 -1.02
N LYS A 40 9.90 25.06 -0.13
CA LYS A 40 9.33 24.57 1.13
C LYS A 40 8.18 23.56 0.91
N ASN A 41 7.29 23.84 -0.04
CA ASN A 41 6.20 22.92 -0.37
C ASN A 41 6.72 21.58 -0.92
N ARG A 42 7.80 21.60 -1.71
CA ARG A 42 8.46 20.39 -2.20
C ARG A 42 9.11 19.61 -1.06
N GLU A 43 9.76 20.26 -0.10
CA GLU A 43 10.31 19.62 1.10
C GLU A 43 9.22 18.94 1.94
N PHE A 44 8.10 19.63 2.18
CA PHE A 44 6.95 19.03 2.87
C PHE A 44 6.38 17.82 2.12
N LEU A 45 6.25 17.92 0.80
CA LEU A 45 5.78 16.83 -0.03
C LEU A 45 6.72 15.61 0.01
N SER A 46 8.03 15.86 -0.03
CA SER A 46 9.05 14.81 0.10
C SER A 46 8.99 14.14 1.48
N ALA A 47 8.78 14.92 2.55
CA ALA A 47 8.62 14.39 3.90
C ALA A 47 7.36 13.52 4.04
N VAL A 48 6.22 13.97 3.49
CA VAL A 48 4.97 13.21 3.48
C VAL A 48 5.13 11.92 2.66
N ALA A 49 5.73 12.00 1.47
CA ALA A 49 6.00 10.82 0.64
C ALA A 49 6.91 9.82 1.36
N SER A 50 7.91 10.28 2.09
CA SER A 50 8.83 9.43 2.86
C SER A 50 8.14 8.73 4.04
N LYS A 51 7.28 9.45 4.78
CA LYS A 51 6.44 8.84 5.83
C LYS A 51 5.49 7.80 5.24
N LEU A 52 4.82 8.13 4.14
CA LEU A 52 3.90 7.21 3.47
C LEU A 52 4.62 5.93 3.02
N LYS A 53 5.83 6.02 2.46
CA LYS A 53 6.65 4.83 2.14
C LYS A 53 6.93 3.96 3.34
N THR A 54 7.27 4.56 4.48
CA THR A 54 7.56 3.86 5.73
C THR A 54 6.33 3.07 6.21
N GLU A 55 5.16 3.69 6.17
CA GLU A 55 3.90 3.02 6.48
C GLU A 55 3.59 1.89 5.50
N ILE A 56 3.79 2.11 4.19
CA ILE A 56 3.60 1.07 3.18
C ILE A 56 4.52 -0.14 3.42
N ASN A 57 5.79 0.10 3.74
CA ASN A 57 6.73 -0.98 4.08
C ASN A 57 6.27 -1.76 5.31
N THR A 58 5.83 -1.05 6.36
CA THR A 58 5.29 -1.68 7.57
C THR A 58 4.08 -2.57 7.26
N ILE A 59 3.17 -2.11 6.40
CA ILE A 59 2.01 -2.91 5.96
C ILE A 59 2.48 -4.14 5.16
N CYS A 60 3.45 -3.99 4.26
CA CYS A 60 4.02 -5.12 3.52
C CYS A 60 4.61 -6.18 4.46
N ASP A 61 5.34 -5.77 5.49
CA ASP A 61 5.92 -6.70 6.48
C ASP A 61 4.84 -7.44 7.27
N ILE A 62 3.76 -6.75 7.65
CA ILE A 62 2.60 -7.37 8.31
C ILE A 62 1.94 -8.40 7.40
N LEU A 63 1.70 -8.06 6.13
CA LEU A 63 1.11 -8.98 5.14
C LEU A 63 1.99 -10.20 4.91
N GLN A 64 3.32 -10.01 4.91
CA GLN A 64 4.28 -11.11 4.77
C GLN A 64 4.18 -12.05 5.98
N LYS A 65 4.22 -11.52 7.21
CA LYS A 65 4.04 -12.31 8.44
C LYS A 65 2.74 -13.11 8.46
N TRP A 66 1.64 -12.54 7.97
CA TRP A 66 0.36 -13.26 7.90
C TRP A 66 0.37 -14.42 6.92
N THR A 67 1.12 -14.30 5.84
CA THR A 67 1.32 -15.37 4.86
C THR A 67 2.19 -16.48 5.47
N ASP A 68 3.19 -16.11 6.28
CA ASP A 68 4.18 -17.04 6.81
C ASP A 68 3.74 -17.78 8.09
N LEU A 69 2.90 -17.18 8.94
CA LEU A 69 2.65 -17.70 10.30
C LEU A 69 1.24 -18.23 10.58
N ASN A 70 0.17 -17.69 9.97
CA ASN A 70 -1.17 -17.84 10.55
C ASN A 70 -2.26 -18.37 9.61
N ALA A 71 -2.07 -18.33 8.28
CA ALA A 71 -3.17 -18.62 7.36
C ALA A 71 -3.71 -20.06 7.47
N VAL A 72 -2.83 -21.07 7.54
CA VAL A 72 -3.24 -22.48 7.58
C VAL A 72 -3.96 -22.83 8.87
N GLN A 73 -3.36 -22.46 10.01
CA GLN A 73 -3.91 -22.79 11.33
C GLN A 73 -5.19 -22.01 11.61
N ASP A 74 -5.28 -20.73 11.24
CA ASP A 74 -6.49 -19.92 11.44
C ASP A 74 -7.66 -20.41 10.59
N ILE A 75 -7.41 -20.80 9.33
CA ILE A 75 -8.45 -21.38 8.47
C ILE A 75 -8.90 -22.72 9.05
N LYS A 76 -7.96 -23.56 9.52
CA LYS A 76 -8.28 -24.87 10.10
C LYS A 76 -9.12 -24.73 11.37
N ASN A 77 -8.69 -23.88 12.31
CA ASN A 77 -9.44 -23.59 13.54
C ASN A 77 -10.86 -23.07 13.24
N LYS A 78 -11.04 -22.27 12.18
CA LYS A 78 -12.37 -21.78 11.77
C LYS A 78 -13.24 -22.88 11.18
N PHE A 79 -12.67 -23.79 10.40
CA PHE A 79 -13.40 -24.97 9.90
C PHE A 79 -13.87 -25.86 11.04
N ASP A 80 -12.98 -26.12 12.00
CA ASP A 80 -13.27 -26.90 13.20
C ASP A 80 -14.37 -26.24 14.04
N THR A 81 -14.30 -24.91 14.23
CA THR A 81 -15.32 -24.14 14.98
C THR A 81 -16.69 -24.17 14.30
N LEU A 82 -16.73 -24.18 12.97
CA LEU A 82 -17.96 -24.21 12.19
C LEU A 82 -18.49 -25.63 11.94
N ASN A 83 -17.82 -26.64 12.51
CA ASN A 83 -18.12 -28.07 12.32
C ASN A 83 -18.24 -28.45 10.82
N LEU A 84 -17.45 -27.78 9.99
CA LEU A 84 -17.44 -28.01 8.55
C LEU A 84 -16.54 -29.19 8.26
N ASN A 85 -17.07 -30.22 7.61
CA ASN A 85 -16.24 -31.26 7.02
C ASN A 85 -15.33 -30.59 5.99
N SER A 86 -14.04 -30.50 6.31
CA SER A 86 -13.02 -30.01 5.39
C SER A 86 -12.86 -31.03 4.27
N SER A 87 -13.74 -31.00 3.27
CA SER A 87 -13.35 -31.56 1.99
C SER A 87 -12.07 -30.83 1.60
N GLN A 88 -10.99 -31.60 1.40
CA GLN A 88 -9.62 -31.08 1.20
C GLN A 88 -9.58 -29.96 0.15
N ASN A 89 -10.48 -30.03 -0.82
CA ASN A 89 -10.62 -29.07 -1.90
C ASN A 89 -11.07 -27.66 -1.43
N VAL A 90 -12.05 -27.56 -0.52
CA VAL A 90 -12.56 -26.24 -0.08
C VAL A 90 -11.55 -25.51 0.80
N PHE A 91 -10.92 -26.23 1.73
CA PHE A 91 -9.85 -25.67 2.57
C PHE A 91 -8.70 -25.13 1.71
N GLN A 92 -8.24 -25.93 0.75
CA GLN A 92 -7.13 -25.56 -0.11
C GLN A 92 -7.49 -24.37 -1.02
N ASN A 93 -8.73 -24.31 -1.51
CA ASN A 93 -9.21 -23.19 -2.31
C ASN A 93 -9.19 -21.88 -1.51
N ILE A 94 -9.68 -21.89 -0.26
CA ILE A 94 -9.68 -20.70 0.60
C ILE A 94 -8.26 -20.26 0.92
N LEU A 95 -7.36 -21.20 1.25
CA LEU A 95 -5.95 -20.90 1.51
C LEU A 95 -5.27 -20.29 0.27
N ASN A 96 -5.52 -20.85 -0.91
CA ASN A 96 -5.00 -20.33 -2.17
C ASN A 96 -5.54 -18.92 -2.46
N SER A 97 -6.85 -18.69 -2.32
CA SER A 97 -7.46 -17.36 -2.50
C SER A 97 -6.89 -16.33 -1.54
N TYR A 98 -6.66 -16.71 -0.27
CA TYR A 98 -6.02 -15.84 0.72
C TYR A 98 -4.60 -15.43 0.30
N ASN A 99 -3.80 -16.41 -0.14
CA ASN A 99 -2.43 -16.18 -0.61
C ASN A 99 -2.38 -15.29 -1.86
N ILE A 100 -3.30 -15.51 -2.81
CA ILE A 100 -3.41 -14.68 -4.01
C ILE A 100 -3.75 -13.24 -3.64
N ALA A 101 -4.78 -13.02 -2.82
CA ALA A 101 -5.19 -11.68 -2.40
C ALA A 101 -4.06 -10.94 -1.67
N ASN A 102 -3.32 -11.62 -0.79
CA ASN A 102 -2.17 -11.01 -0.12
C ASN A 102 -1.06 -10.61 -1.11
N LYS A 103 -0.74 -11.47 -2.08
CA LYS A 103 0.25 -11.17 -3.12
C LYS A 103 -0.17 -9.97 -3.96
N GLU A 104 -1.43 -9.90 -4.39
CA GLU A 104 -1.96 -8.78 -5.17
C GLU A 104 -1.89 -7.46 -4.40
N ILE A 105 -2.29 -7.46 -3.13
CA ILE A 105 -2.18 -6.26 -2.27
C ILE A 105 -0.71 -5.83 -2.15
N GLN A 106 0.23 -6.75 -1.91
CA GLN A 106 1.64 -6.41 -1.85
C GLN A 106 2.17 -5.82 -3.18
N ILE A 107 1.73 -6.33 -4.33
CA ILE A 107 2.11 -5.80 -5.64
C ILE A 107 1.62 -4.36 -5.81
N VAL A 108 0.37 -4.07 -5.43
CA VAL A 108 -0.19 -2.71 -5.47
C VAL A 108 0.63 -1.78 -4.59
N LEU A 109 0.87 -2.17 -3.34
CA LEU A 109 1.64 -1.37 -2.37
C LEU A 109 3.08 -1.10 -2.83
N LYS A 110 3.79 -2.12 -3.33
CA LYS A 110 5.15 -1.98 -3.90
C LYS A 110 5.16 -1.05 -5.11
N THR A 111 4.11 -1.08 -5.94
CA THR A 111 3.95 -0.17 -7.07
C THR A 111 3.78 1.28 -6.60
N LYS A 112 3.04 1.52 -5.50
CA LYS A 112 2.92 2.85 -4.92
C LYS A 112 4.25 3.38 -4.39
N ILE A 113 5.08 2.55 -3.75
CA ILE A 113 6.43 2.95 -3.34
C ILE A 113 7.26 3.42 -4.54
N LYS A 114 7.25 2.68 -5.66
CA LYS A 114 7.96 3.06 -6.88
C LYS A 114 7.51 4.43 -7.41
N LEU A 115 6.21 4.72 -7.39
CA LEU A 115 5.67 6.02 -7.79
C LEU A 115 6.15 7.14 -6.86
N LEU A 116 6.12 6.91 -5.55
CA LEU A 116 6.59 7.88 -4.55
C LEU A 116 8.12 8.09 -4.60
N ASN A 117 8.90 7.17 -5.17
CA ASN A 117 10.34 7.37 -5.38
C ASN A 117 10.63 8.50 -6.37
N GLY A 118 9.75 8.75 -7.34
CA GLY A 118 9.87 9.90 -8.24
C GLY A 118 9.58 11.27 -7.58
N LEU A 119 9.14 11.28 -6.32
CA LEU A 119 8.81 12.50 -5.57
C LEU A 119 9.89 12.93 -4.57
N THR A 120 10.78 12.00 -4.19
CA THR A 120 11.81 12.21 -3.16
C THR A 120 13.22 12.33 -3.75
N GLY A 121 13.32 12.54 -5.07
CA GLY A 121 14.57 12.77 -5.80
C GLY A 121 14.86 14.23 -6.05
#